data_AF-A0A6N8DNS2-F1
#
_entry.id   AF-A0A6N8DNS2-F1
#
_cell.length_a   1.000
_cell.length_b   1.000
_cell.length_c   1.000
_cell.angle_alpha   90.00
_cell.angle_beta   90.00
_cell.angle_gamma   90.00
#
_symmetry.space_group_name_H-M   'P 1'
#
loop_
_entity.id
_entity.type
_entity.pdbx_description
1 polymer ?
#
loop_
_entity_poly.entity_id
_entity_poly.type
_entity_poly.pdbx_seq_one_letter_code
_entity_poly.pdbx_strand_id
1 'polypeptide(L)'
;MTAILSGADEVPAVQTPGKEKVVLALDPATRALSWTLKFGDLAGPATMVHFHGPAMPGKNAPPVLWLVEKGVVPVSPVKGSAILTPEQAKSVTDGEWYVNVHTQKNPSGEIRGLIAPVK
;
A
#
# COMPACT_ATOMS: atom_id res chain seq x y z
N MET A 1 6.36 -0.64 10.83
CA MET A 1 6.70 0.11 9.61
C MET A 1 5.52 1.00 9.26
N THR A 2 5.71 2.08 8.51
CA THR A 2 4.62 3.00 8.14
C THR A 2 4.84 3.62 6.78
N ALA A 3 3.77 4.07 6.11
CA ALA A 3 3.87 5.00 5.00
C ALA A 3 2.77 6.06 5.07
N ILE A 4 3.07 7.26 4.58
CA ILE A 4 2.06 8.26 4.23
C ILE A 4 1.80 8.10 2.74
N LEU A 5 0.53 7.97 2.36
CA LEU A 5 0.10 7.87 0.98
C LEU A 5 -0.33 9.24 0.50
N SER A 6 0.09 9.63 -0.70
CA SER A 6 -0.39 10.85 -1.35
C SER A 6 -0.42 10.68 -2.87
N GLY A 7 -1.21 11.52 -3.54
CA GLY A 7 -1.21 11.55 -5.02
C GLY A 7 0.09 12.13 -5.60
N ALA A 8 0.81 12.96 -4.84
CA ALA A 8 2.11 13.48 -5.26
C ALA A 8 3.18 12.39 -5.36
N ASP A 9 3.02 11.30 -4.61
CA ASP A 9 3.93 10.17 -4.63
C ASP A 9 3.64 9.20 -5.79
N GLU A 10 2.48 9.30 -6.45
CA GLU A 10 2.13 8.49 -7.64
C GLU A 10 3.10 8.71 -8.80
N VAL A 11 3.19 7.71 -9.68
CA VAL A 11 4.06 7.77 -10.86
C VAL A 11 3.26 7.36 -12.11
N PRO A 12 2.77 8.34 -12.90
CA PRO A 12 2.88 9.80 -12.72
C PRO A 12 2.04 10.36 -11.55
N ALA A 13 2.41 11.54 -11.04
CA ALA A 13 1.72 12.17 -9.92
C ALA A 13 0.25 12.51 -10.24
N VAL A 14 -0.63 12.34 -9.25
CA VAL A 14 -2.06 12.59 -9.34
C VAL A 14 -2.44 13.78 -8.46
N GLN A 15 -3.22 14.71 -9.01
CA GLN A 15 -3.81 15.80 -8.22
C GLN A 15 -5.08 15.30 -7.53
N THR A 16 -4.97 15.06 -6.22
CA THR A 16 -6.07 14.63 -5.36
C THR A 16 -5.84 15.19 -3.96
N PRO A 17 -6.90 15.53 -3.19
CA PRO A 17 -6.74 15.86 -1.78
C PRO A 17 -6.45 14.63 -0.91
N GLY A 18 -6.64 13.42 -1.44
CA GLY A 18 -6.43 12.17 -0.73
C GLY A 18 -5.02 12.08 -0.12
N LYS A 19 -4.96 11.92 1.19
CA LYS A 19 -3.72 11.69 1.92
C LYS A 19 -3.99 10.99 3.23
N GLU A 20 -3.40 9.81 3.41
CA GLU A 20 -3.63 9.00 4.61
C GLU A 20 -2.41 8.15 4.98
N LYS A 21 -2.53 7.34 6.03
CA LYS A 21 -1.44 6.53 6.58
C LYS A 21 -1.76 5.04 6.57
N VAL A 22 -0.73 4.22 6.29
CA VAL A 22 -0.69 2.80 6.64
C VAL A 22 0.26 2.56 7.82
N VAL A 23 -0.16 1.67 8.71
CA VAL A 23 0.68 1.11 9.78
C VAL A 23 0.80 -0.39 9.55
N LEU A 24 2.02 -0.89 9.64
CA LEU A 24 2.38 -2.29 9.43
C LEU A 24 3.15 -2.84 10.63
N ALA A 25 2.89 -4.09 10.99
CA ALA A 25 3.72 -4.86 11.92
C ALA A 25 4.09 -6.20 11.27
N LEU A 26 5.39 -6.52 11.26
CA LEU A 26 5.91 -7.79 10.79
C LEU A 26 6.44 -8.57 11.99
N ASP A 27 5.95 -9.78 12.20
CA ASP A 27 6.55 -10.74 13.12
C ASP A 27 7.73 -11.44 12.41
N PRO A 28 8.98 -11.27 12.86
CA PRO A 28 10.14 -11.87 12.19
C PRO A 28 10.22 -13.39 12.34
N ALA A 29 9.58 -13.97 13.36
CA ALA A 29 9.61 -15.43 13.58
C ALA A 29 8.67 -16.15 12.60
N THR A 30 7.48 -15.60 12.39
CA THR A 30 6.43 -16.21 11.55
C THR A 30 6.33 -15.59 10.16
N ARG A 31 6.93 -14.41 9.94
CA ARG A 31 6.75 -13.53 8.77
C ARG A 31 5.30 -13.06 8.59
N ALA A 32 4.50 -13.09 9.65
CA ALA A 32 3.15 -12.53 9.62
C ALA A 32 3.24 -11.00 9.52
N LEU A 33 2.85 -10.46 8.37
CA LEU A 33 2.65 -9.03 8.18
C LEU A 33 1.18 -8.71 8.47
N SER A 34 0.93 -7.79 9.37
CA SER A 34 -0.39 -7.21 9.64
C SER A 34 -0.42 -5.75 9.21
N TRP A 35 -1.59 -5.26 8.80
CA TRP A 35 -1.78 -3.88 8.37
C TRP A 35 -3.04 -3.24 8.94
N THR A 36 -2.97 -1.93 9.10
CA THR A 36 -4.13 -1.03 9.17
C THR A 36 -3.87 0.12 8.22
N LEU A 37 -4.63 0.17 7.13
CA LEU A 37 -4.62 1.26 6.17
C LEU A 37 -5.88 2.10 6.36
N LYS A 38 -5.69 3.42 6.42
CA LYS A 38 -6.76 4.39 6.22
C LYS A 38 -6.62 5.03 4.83
N PHE A 39 -7.74 5.44 4.26
CA PHE A 39 -7.83 6.33 3.10
C PHE A 39 -9.13 7.13 3.18
N GLY A 40 -9.14 8.29 2.56
CA GLY A 40 -10.23 9.26 2.58
C GLY A 40 -9.95 10.39 1.57
N ASP A 41 -10.93 11.27 1.37
CA ASP A 41 -10.84 12.42 0.46
C ASP A 41 -10.34 12.06 -0.95
N LEU A 42 -10.74 10.88 -1.43
CA LEU A 42 -10.43 10.42 -2.78
C LEU A 42 -11.36 11.06 -3.81
N ALA A 43 -10.92 11.16 -5.05
CA ALA A 43 -11.67 11.71 -6.17
C ALA A 43 -12.88 10.83 -6.57
N GLY A 44 -12.95 9.59 -6.08
CA GLY A 44 -14.07 8.68 -6.23
C GLY A 44 -13.94 7.44 -5.34
N PRO A 45 -14.89 6.49 -5.43
CA PRO A 45 -14.85 5.25 -4.66
C PRO A 45 -13.56 4.48 -4.91
N ALA A 46 -12.95 3.97 -3.84
CA ALA A 46 -11.84 3.03 -3.93
C ALA A 46 -12.31 1.74 -4.61
N THR A 47 -11.47 1.20 -5.49
CA THR A 47 -11.74 -0.03 -6.23
C THR A 47 -10.80 -1.16 -5.83
N MET A 48 -9.55 -0.82 -5.50
CA MET A 48 -8.51 -1.79 -5.18
C MET A 48 -7.49 -1.18 -4.21
N VAL A 49 -6.85 -2.03 -3.43
CA VAL A 49 -5.72 -1.67 -2.57
C VAL A 49 -4.69 -2.79 -2.59
N HIS A 50 -3.44 -2.43 -2.91
CA HIS A 50 -2.34 -3.39 -3.02
C HIS A 50 -1.09 -2.93 -2.29
N PHE A 51 -0.28 -3.89 -1.87
CA PHE A 51 1.16 -3.69 -1.76
C PHE A 51 1.82 -4.06 -3.09
N HIS A 52 2.83 -3.29 -3.48
CA HIS A 52 3.67 -3.50 -4.65
C HIS A 52 5.13 -3.58 -4.23
N GLY A 53 5.92 -4.35 -4.97
CA GLY A 53 7.36 -4.45 -4.74
C GLY A 53 8.01 -5.58 -5.55
N PRO A 54 9.36 -5.67 -5.54
CA PRO A 54 10.28 -4.67 -5.02
C PRO A 54 10.33 -3.43 -5.94
N ALA A 55 10.42 -2.23 -5.34
CA ALA A 55 10.55 -0.96 -6.03
C ALA A 55 11.39 0.03 -5.22
N MET A 56 12.34 0.69 -5.90
CA MET A 56 12.98 1.89 -5.38
C MET A 56 12.02 3.09 -5.38
N PRO A 57 12.30 4.15 -4.58
CA PRO A 57 11.53 5.39 -4.63
C PRO A 57 11.34 5.91 -6.08
N GLY A 58 10.11 6.27 -6.43
CA GLY A 58 9.77 6.79 -7.77
C GLY A 58 9.71 5.74 -8.89
N LYS A 59 9.79 4.44 -8.58
CA LYS A 59 9.58 3.35 -9.56
C LYS A 59 8.25 2.64 -9.33
N ASN A 60 7.74 2.00 -10.38
CA ASN A 60 6.55 1.15 -10.34
C ASN A 60 6.98 -0.32 -10.28
N ALA A 61 6.17 -1.14 -9.60
CA ALA A 61 6.36 -2.58 -9.49
C ALA A 61 5.01 -3.31 -9.64
N PRO A 62 5.00 -4.62 -9.93
CA PRO A 62 3.77 -5.41 -9.88
C PRO A 62 3.21 -5.53 -8.44
N PRO A 63 1.91 -5.83 -8.29
CA PRO A 63 1.33 -6.08 -6.98
C PRO A 63 1.87 -7.40 -6.39
N VAL A 64 2.22 -7.37 -5.11
CA VAL A 64 2.72 -8.53 -4.34
C VAL A 64 1.70 -9.05 -3.34
N LEU A 65 0.78 -8.19 -2.88
CA LEU A 65 -0.27 -8.58 -1.94
C LEU A 65 -1.51 -7.68 -2.12
N TRP A 66 -2.68 -8.30 -2.07
CA TRP A 66 -3.97 -7.61 -2.10
C TRP A 66 -4.48 -7.46 -0.68
N LEU A 67 -4.87 -6.24 -0.29
CA LEU A 67 -5.34 -5.99 1.07
C LEU A 67 -6.82 -6.31 1.24
N VAL A 68 -7.54 -6.48 0.13
CA VAL A 68 -8.95 -6.85 0.04
C VAL A 68 -9.11 -7.88 -1.07
N GLU A 69 -10.04 -8.81 -0.93
CA GLU A 69 -10.34 -9.80 -1.96
C GLU A 69 -10.72 -9.17 -3.31
N LYS A 70 -10.40 -9.86 -4.41
CA LYS A 70 -10.75 -9.43 -5.77
C LYS A 70 -12.27 -9.26 -5.90
N GLY A 71 -12.68 -8.09 -6.36
CA GLY A 71 -14.10 -7.76 -6.58
C GLY A 71 -14.82 -7.22 -5.34
N VAL A 72 -14.17 -7.18 -4.17
CA VAL A 72 -14.71 -6.55 -2.98
C VAL A 72 -14.27 -5.09 -2.94
N VAL A 73 -15.23 -4.18 -2.76
CA VAL A 73 -14.98 -2.73 -2.65
C VAL A 73 -14.23 -2.45 -1.35
N PRO A 74 -13.03 -1.84 -1.40
CA PRO A 74 -12.29 -1.48 -0.19
C PRO A 74 -13.04 -0.43 0.65
N VAL A 75 -13.18 -0.70 1.94
CA VAL A 75 -13.75 0.24 2.92
C VAL A 75 -12.69 0.60 3.96
N SER A 76 -12.48 1.90 4.19
CA SER A 76 -11.54 2.41 5.18
C SER A 76 -12.13 2.31 6.60
N PRO A 77 -11.39 1.80 7.60
CA PRO A 77 -10.03 1.30 7.51
C PRO A 77 -9.97 -0.15 6.97
N VAL A 78 -8.98 -0.43 6.12
CA VAL A 78 -8.67 -1.79 5.67
C VAL A 78 -7.68 -2.41 6.65
N LYS A 79 -8.08 -3.53 7.26
CA LYS A 79 -7.27 -4.30 8.21
C LYS A 79 -7.12 -5.74 7.71
N GLY A 80 -5.97 -6.33 7.94
CA GLY A 80 -5.72 -7.72 7.56
C GLY A 80 -4.32 -8.17 7.91
N SER A 81 -4.01 -9.41 7.52
CA SER A 81 -2.70 -10.00 7.67
C SER A 81 -2.41 -11.04 6.59
N ALA A 82 -1.14 -11.26 6.29
CA ALA A 82 -0.66 -12.33 5.42
C ALA A 82 0.67 -12.88 5.94
N ILE A 83 0.92 -14.16 5.68
CA ILE A 83 2.24 -14.75 5.90
C ILE A 83 3.09 -14.49 4.66
N LEU A 84 4.21 -13.80 4.83
CA LEU A 84 5.11 -13.47 3.73
C LEU A 84 6.08 -14.62 3.43
N THR A 85 6.52 -14.72 2.18
CA THR A 85 7.73 -15.49 1.85
C THR A 85 8.96 -14.82 2.48
N PRO A 86 10.08 -15.54 2.66
CA PRO A 86 11.32 -14.94 3.14
C PRO A 86 11.77 -13.73 2.30
N GLU A 87 11.63 -13.80 0.98
CA GLU A 87 12.01 -12.73 0.05
C GLU A 87 11.10 -11.51 0.20
N GLN A 88 9.79 -11.73 0.34
CA GLN A 88 8.83 -10.67 0.61
C GLN A 88 9.08 -9.98 1.95
N ALA A 89 9.36 -10.76 3.00
CA ALA A 89 9.69 -10.24 4.32
C ALA A 89 10.95 -9.37 4.28
N LYS A 90 11.99 -9.81 3.57
CA LYS A 90 13.20 -9.02 3.35
C LYS A 90 12.91 -7.73 2.59
N SER A 91 12.17 -7.82 1.48
CA SER A 91 11.88 -6.67 0.62
C SER A 91 11.05 -5.59 1.32
N VAL A 92 10.06 -5.98 2.15
CA VAL A 92 9.30 -5.00 2.95
C VAL A 92 10.16 -4.37 4.05
N THR A 93 11.07 -5.12 4.69
CA THR A 93 11.99 -4.56 5.71
C THR A 93 13.05 -3.65 5.11
N ASP A 94 13.44 -3.88 3.86
CA ASP A 94 14.40 -3.05 3.13
C ASP A 94 13.78 -1.76 2.56
N GLY A 95 12.46 -1.58 2.76
CA GLY A 95 11.73 -0.40 2.28
C GLY A 95 11.50 -0.40 0.77
N GLU A 96 11.48 -1.58 0.15
CA GLU A 96 11.26 -1.74 -1.29
C GLU A 96 9.78 -1.95 -1.64
N TRP A 97 8.88 -1.81 -0.67
CA TRP A 97 7.44 -1.93 -0.89
C TRP A 97 6.77 -0.58 -0.83
N TYR A 98 5.71 -0.41 -1.62
CA TYR A 98 4.76 0.68 -1.44
C TYR A 98 3.35 0.14 -1.36
N VAL A 99 2.46 0.86 -0.68
CA VAL A 99 1.03 0.62 -0.72
C VAL A 99 0.39 1.59 -1.71
N ASN A 100 -0.62 1.13 -2.44
CA ASN A 100 -1.34 1.93 -3.44
C ASN A 100 -2.85 1.71 -3.31
N VAL A 101 -3.62 2.80 -3.34
CA VAL A 101 -5.09 2.80 -3.40
C VAL A 101 -5.52 3.29 -4.76
N HIS A 102 -6.37 2.51 -5.42
CA HIS A 102 -6.92 2.81 -6.74
C HIS A 102 -8.37 3.26 -6.61
N THR A 103 -8.82 4.12 -7.52
CA THR A 103 -10.23 4.52 -7.64
C THR A 103 -10.72 4.39 -9.06
N GLN A 104 -12.03 4.55 -9.27
CA GLN A 104 -12.59 4.59 -10.62
C GLN A 104 -12.01 5.70 -11.49
N LYS A 105 -11.68 6.87 -10.91
CA LYS A 105 -11.11 8.00 -11.67
C LYS A 105 -9.61 7.86 -11.90
N ASN A 106 -8.93 7.12 -11.02
CA ASN A 106 -7.49 6.90 -11.09
C ASN A 106 -7.21 5.39 -11.01
N PRO A 107 -7.51 4.62 -12.08
CA PRO A 107 -7.43 3.16 -12.06
C PRO A 107 -5.98 2.66 -11.94
N SER A 108 -5.00 3.43 -12.39
CA SER A 108 -3.57 3.11 -12.24
C SER A 108 -3.02 3.35 -10.83
N GLY A 109 -3.77 4.07 -9.97
CA GLY A 109 -3.35 4.49 -8.63
C GLY A 109 -3.78 5.94 -8.38
N GLU A 110 -4.38 6.21 -7.22
CA GLU A 110 -4.75 7.56 -6.81
C GLU A 110 -3.81 8.11 -5.73
N ILE A 111 -3.51 7.30 -4.72
CA ILE A 111 -2.56 7.61 -3.65
C ILE A 111 -1.65 6.43 -3.40
N ARG A 112 -0.35 6.69 -3.24
CA ARG A 112 0.63 5.67 -2.86
C ARG A 112 1.62 6.18 -1.85
N GLY A 113 2.25 5.25 -1.12
CA GLY A 113 3.27 5.57 -0.12
C GLY A 113 4.28 4.45 0.02
N LEU A 114 5.58 4.80 -0.05
CA LEU A 114 6.68 3.86 0.18
C LEU A 114 6.76 3.49 1.66
N ILE A 115 6.84 2.21 1.96
CA ILE A 115 6.92 1.68 3.31
C ILE A 115 8.30 2.03 3.90
N ALA A 116 8.29 2.85 4.94
CA ALA A 116 9.49 3.14 5.71
C ALA A 116 9.65 2.12 6.85
N PRO A 117 10.87 1.58 7.06
CA PRO A 117 11.21 0.81 8.26
C PRO A 117 10.93 1.63 9.53
N VAL A 118 10.66 0.96 10.65
CA VAL A 118 10.68 1.66 11.95
C VAL A 118 12.15 1.92 12.27
N LYS A 119 12.51 3.18 12.53
CA LYS A 119 13.84 3.54 13.03
C LYS A 119 14.06 2.99 14.43
#